data_AF-A0A3E4QVW8-F1
#
_entry.id   AF-A0A3E4QVW8-F1
#
_cell.length_a   1.000
_cell.length_b   1.000
_cell.length_c   1.000
_cell.angle_alpha   90.00
_cell.angle_beta   90.00
_cell.angle_gamma   90.00
#
_symmetry.space_group_name_H-M   'P 1'
#
loop_
_entity.id
_entity.type
_entity.pdbx_description
1 polymer ?
#
loop_
_entity_poly.entity_id
_entity_poly.type
_entity_poly.pdbx_seq_one_letter_code
_entity_poly.pdbx_strand_id
1 'polypeptide(L)'
;MKTVHVAAGVICNHETDEVLAVQRGYGDMAGLWEFPGGKVERGEQSLDACVRELAEELHVTVSNLRNFYTVEFDYDDFHLSMDCFLCQIDSGEIKQTEQMDIRWVKREALATLQWMPADVEVVQVLTEAKDAEGDARQVKRRHDSRKSMQGNKRANTKPELLVRQRLREAGLTGYRLQWKKAPGRPDIAFPGRKIAIFVNGCFWHRCPHCNPSMPKRNTDFWIAKFKRNVERDQAAIAELENLGWTAITIWECELKKKNIDQTMERVITQIREATKA
;
A
#
# COMPACT_ATOMS: atom_id res chain seq x y z
N MET A 1 -5.54 -0.92 -10.68
CA MET A 1 -4.42 -0.21 -10.02
C MET A 1 -3.04 -0.64 -10.49
N LYS A 2 -2.38 0.34 -11.13
CA LYS A 2 -0.93 0.47 -11.28
C LYS A 2 -0.37 0.96 -9.93
N THR A 3 0.85 0.57 -9.59
CA THR A 3 1.57 1.11 -8.43
C THR A 3 2.53 2.18 -8.93
N VAL A 4 2.54 3.33 -8.27
CA VAL A 4 3.48 4.43 -8.49
C VAL A 4 4.39 4.47 -7.26
N HIS A 5 5.69 4.37 -7.51
CA HIS A 5 6.71 4.44 -6.47
C HIS A 5 7.27 5.86 -6.43
N VAL A 6 7.33 6.45 -5.24
CA VAL A 6 7.79 7.82 -4.99
C VAL A 6 8.84 7.80 -3.88
N ALA A 7 9.77 8.72 -3.93
CA ALA A 7 10.71 8.98 -2.85
C ALA A 7 10.62 10.45 -2.43
N ALA A 8 10.48 10.70 -1.13
CA ALA A 8 10.28 12.02 -0.56
C ALA A 8 11.28 12.34 0.55
N GLY A 9 11.71 13.59 0.61
CA GLY A 9 12.61 14.11 1.64
C GLY A 9 11.86 14.79 2.77
N VAL A 10 12.00 14.26 3.98
CA VAL A 10 11.66 14.96 5.22
C VAL A 10 12.90 15.73 5.67
N ILE A 11 13.03 16.96 5.15
CA ILE A 11 14.18 17.81 5.42
C ILE A 11 14.01 18.50 6.77
N CYS A 12 14.89 18.19 7.71
CA CYS A 12 14.86 18.73 9.08
C CYS A 12 15.98 19.74 9.30
N ASN A 13 15.65 20.85 9.96
CA ASN A 13 16.60 21.74 10.61
C ASN A 13 16.61 21.40 12.11
N HIS A 14 17.67 20.73 12.57
CA HIS A 14 17.78 20.28 13.95
C HIS A 14 18.08 21.41 14.95
N GLU A 15 18.63 22.54 14.50
CA GLU A 15 18.92 23.68 15.37
C GLU A 15 17.63 24.42 15.74
N THR A 16 16.70 24.52 14.80
CA THR A 16 15.42 25.21 14.99
C THR A 16 14.24 24.27 15.24
N ASP A 17 14.41 22.96 15.15
CA ASP A 17 13.32 21.95 15.17
C ASP A 17 12.21 22.28 14.17
N GLU A 18 12.63 22.59 12.94
CA GLU A 18 11.75 22.88 11.82
C GLU A 18 11.89 21.81 10.75
N VAL A 19 10.80 21.57 10.04
CA VAL A 19 10.73 20.67 8.89
C VAL A 19 10.29 21.47 7.68
N LEU A 20 10.93 21.23 6.54
CA LEU A 20 10.55 21.88 5.29
C LEU A 20 9.27 21.26 4.75
N ALA A 21 8.27 22.10 4.50
CA ALA A 21 7.01 21.73 3.87
C ALA A 21 6.87 22.50 2.55
N VAL A 22 6.39 21.84 1.50
CA VAL A 22 6.11 22.46 0.20
C VAL A 22 4.61 22.40 -0.09
N GLN A 23 4.07 23.44 -0.71
CA GLN A 23 2.67 23.53 -1.07
C GLN A 23 2.49 23.27 -2.57
N ARG A 24 1.65 22.29 -2.91
CA ARG A 24 1.39 21.90 -4.30
C ARG A 24 0.83 23.06 -5.10
N GLY A 25 1.43 23.35 -6.26
CA GLY A 25 0.98 24.41 -7.17
C GLY A 25 0.08 23.97 -8.32
N TYR A 26 -0.20 22.68 -8.46
CA TYR A 26 -0.87 22.13 -9.64
C TYR A 26 -1.77 20.92 -9.31
N GLY A 27 -2.72 20.67 -10.21
CA GLY A 27 -3.68 19.55 -10.14
C GLY A 27 -4.89 19.80 -9.22
N ASP A 28 -5.79 18.80 -9.14
CA ASP A 28 -7.05 18.88 -8.38
C ASP A 28 -6.85 19.04 -6.85
N MET A 29 -5.61 18.88 -6.38
CA MET A 29 -5.22 18.99 -4.98
C MET A 29 -4.21 20.13 -4.73
N ALA A 30 -4.19 21.14 -5.60
CA ALA A 30 -3.39 22.35 -5.41
C ALA A 30 -3.74 23.05 -4.08
N GLY A 31 -2.74 23.64 -3.42
CA GLY A 31 -2.89 24.32 -2.13
C GLY A 31 -2.74 23.43 -0.90
N LEU A 32 -2.62 22.11 -1.06
CA LEU A 32 -2.30 21.21 0.06
C LEU A 32 -0.77 21.04 0.20
N TRP A 33 -0.33 20.80 1.43
CA TRP A 33 1.08 20.65 1.81
C TRP A 33 1.56 19.22 1.63
N GLU A 34 2.81 19.05 1.22
CA GLU A 34 3.46 17.75 1.05
C GLU A 34 4.96 17.83 1.36
N PHE A 35 5.59 16.66 1.47
CA PHE A 35 7.05 16.58 1.48
C PHE A 35 7.59 16.59 0.05
N PRO A 36 8.68 17.34 -0.21
CA PRO A 36 9.29 17.43 -1.54
C PRO A 36 9.85 16.08 -1.99
N GLY A 37 9.80 15.83 -3.30
CA GLY A 37 10.25 14.58 -3.88
C GLY A 37 9.38 14.11 -5.04
N GLY A 38 9.76 12.98 -5.62
CA GLY A 38 9.18 12.56 -6.89
C GLY A 38 9.33 11.08 -7.18
N LYS A 39 9.03 10.73 -8.42
CA LYS A 39 8.79 9.35 -8.82
C LYS A 39 10.11 8.60 -8.96
N VAL A 40 10.18 7.40 -8.39
CA VAL A 40 11.33 6.50 -8.57
C VAL A 40 11.35 5.97 -10.00
N GLU A 41 12.48 6.16 -10.67
CA GLU A 41 12.69 5.69 -12.03
C GLU A 41 12.95 4.18 -12.12
N ARG A 42 12.86 3.64 -13.34
CA ARG A 42 13.03 2.21 -13.54
C ARG A 42 14.48 1.80 -13.31
N GLY A 43 14.71 1.02 -12.25
CA GLY A 43 16.04 0.53 -11.88
C GLY A 43 16.77 1.44 -10.89
N GLU A 44 16.18 2.58 -10.54
CA GLU A 44 16.67 3.52 -9.55
C GLU A 44 16.35 3.02 -8.13
N GLN A 45 17.26 3.25 -7.17
CA GLN A 45 16.94 3.03 -5.76
C GLN A 45 16.18 4.24 -5.22
N SER A 46 15.21 4.02 -4.32
CA SER A 46 14.42 5.12 -3.74
C SER A 46 15.27 6.20 -3.07
N LEU A 47 16.43 5.84 -2.51
CA LEU A 47 17.34 6.82 -1.91
C LEU A 47 17.96 7.74 -2.97
N ASP A 48 18.41 7.18 -4.09
CA ASP A 48 18.99 7.94 -5.21
C ASP A 48 17.93 8.84 -5.84
N ALA A 49 16.71 8.31 -6.01
CA ALA A 49 15.55 9.07 -6.46
C ALA A 49 15.29 10.27 -5.53
N CYS A 50 15.28 10.06 -4.21
CA CYS A 50 15.09 11.16 -3.26
C CYS A 50 16.15 12.25 -3.42
N VAL A 51 17.43 11.89 -3.56
CA VAL A 51 18.51 12.86 -3.73
C VAL A 51 18.34 13.65 -5.03
N ARG A 52 18.06 12.94 -6.14
CA ARG A 52 17.85 13.56 -7.46
C ARG A 52 16.67 14.53 -7.44
N GLU A 53 15.52 14.09 -6.96
CA GLU A 53 14.29 14.90 -6.93
C GLU A 53 14.47 16.15 -6.06
N LEU A 54 15.10 16.05 -4.88
CA LEU A 54 15.37 17.23 -4.05
C LEU A 54 16.35 18.21 -4.71
N ALA A 55 17.32 17.70 -5.48
CA ALA A 55 18.24 18.55 -6.24
C ALA A 55 17.53 19.25 -7.40
N GLU A 56 16.62 18.56 -8.10
CA GLU A 56 15.85 19.10 -9.22
C GLU A 56 14.77 20.09 -8.75
N GLU A 57 14.00 19.74 -7.73
CA GLU A 57 12.84 20.50 -7.26
C GLU A 57 13.18 21.65 -6.32
N LEU A 58 14.27 21.55 -5.56
CA LEU A 58 14.62 22.54 -4.53
C LEU A 58 16.00 23.15 -4.72
N HIS A 59 16.81 22.65 -5.67
CA HIS A 59 18.18 23.12 -5.90
C HIS A 59 19.11 22.95 -4.68
N VAL A 60 18.87 21.90 -3.89
CA VAL A 60 19.67 21.58 -2.69
C VAL A 60 20.33 20.22 -2.82
N THR A 61 21.48 20.09 -2.18
CA THR A 61 22.08 18.78 -1.87
C THR A 61 21.75 18.43 -0.44
N VAL A 62 21.43 17.17 -0.20
CA VAL A 62 21.06 16.68 1.11
C VAL A 62 22.05 15.62 1.60
N SER A 63 22.28 15.61 2.90
CA SER A 63 23.11 14.62 3.58
C SER A 63 22.33 13.89 4.66
N ASN A 64 22.94 12.84 5.23
CA ASN A 64 22.37 12.04 6.32
C ASN A 64 20.99 11.41 6.02
N LEU A 65 20.75 10.99 4.77
CA LEU A 65 19.51 10.34 4.38
C LEU A 65 19.30 9.04 5.18
N ARG A 66 18.19 8.98 5.90
CA ARG A 66 17.80 7.82 6.72
C ARG A 66 16.36 7.47 6.41
N ASN A 67 16.10 6.19 6.14
CA ASN A 67 14.74 5.67 5.91
C ASN A 67 13.82 6.07 7.06
N PHE A 68 12.94 7.04 6.83
CA PHE A 68 12.01 7.48 7.82
C PHE A 68 10.74 6.68 7.73
N TYR A 69 9.91 6.86 6.70
CA TYR A 69 8.63 6.15 6.53
C TYR A 69 8.47 5.48 5.19
N THR A 70 7.51 4.56 5.08
CA THR A 70 6.92 4.21 3.79
C THR A 70 5.42 4.38 3.92
N VAL A 71 4.86 5.26 3.10
CA VAL A 71 3.42 5.49 2.96
C VAL A 71 2.88 4.55 1.88
N GLU A 72 1.74 3.92 2.14
CA GLU A 72 1.05 3.02 1.19
C GLU A 72 -0.41 3.45 1.04
N PHE A 73 -0.70 4.31 0.06
CA PHE A 73 -1.98 4.99 -0.07
C PHE A 73 -2.71 4.60 -1.37
N ASP A 74 -4.01 4.30 -1.28
CA ASP A 74 -4.85 4.00 -2.45
C ASP A 74 -5.61 5.25 -2.88
N TYR A 75 -5.24 5.81 -4.03
CA TYR A 75 -6.08 6.73 -4.80
C TYR A 75 -7.01 5.94 -5.73
N ASP A 76 -8.00 6.62 -6.31
CA ASP A 76 -9.03 5.97 -7.14
C ASP A 76 -8.42 5.21 -8.34
N ASP A 77 -7.41 5.81 -8.98
CA ASP A 77 -6.81 5.26 -10.21
C ASP A 77 -5.52 4.45 -9.97
N PHE A 78 -4.80 4.72 -8.89
CA PHE A 78 -3.48 4.15 -8.64
C PHE A 78 -3.18 3.95 -7.14
N HIS A 79 -2.23 3.05 -6.89
CA HIS A 79 -1.65 2.85 -5.57
C HIS A 79 -0.34 3.62 -5.47
N LEU A 80 -0.21 4.48 -4.46
CA LEU A 80 1.03 5.17 -4.11
C LEU A 80 1.80 4.34 -3.07
N SER A 81 3.06 4.05 -3.36
CA SER A 81 4.04 3.53 -2.41
C SER A 81 5.19 4.53 -2.32
N MET A 82 5.24 5.31 -1.24
CA MET A 82 6.16 6.44 -1.10
C MET A 82 7.14 6.23 0.04
N ASP A 83 8.43 6.25 -0.28
CA ASP A 83 9.52 6.15 0.68
C ASP A 83 9.97 7.53 1.16
N CYS A 84 9.78 7.81 2.44
CA CYS A 84 10.15 9.07 3.06
C CYS A 84 11.50 8.93 3.77
N PHE A 85 12.42 9.86 3.55
CA PHE A 85 13.75 9.86 4.14
C PHE A 85 13.94 11.09 5.02
N LEU A 86 14.36 10.92 6.27
CA LEU A 86 14.89 12.04 7.06
C LEU A 86 16.21 12.46 6.44
N CYS A 87 16.39 13.75 6.25
CA CYS A 87 17.63 14.32 5.74
C CYS A 87 17.80 15.77 6.21
N GLN A 88 18.96 16.34 5.92
CA GLN A 88 19.27 17.74 6.17
C GLN A 88 19.89 18.33 4.91
N ILE A 89 19.74 19.64 4.72
CA ILE A 89 20.43 20.35 3.64
C ILE A 89 21.92 20.42 3.98
N ASP A 90 22.75 19.99 3.03
CA ASP A 90 24.21 20.04 3.12
C ASP A 90 24.73 21.33 2.45
N SER A 91 24.24 21.61 1.25
CA SER A 91 24.56 22.83 0.49
C SER A 91 23.47 23.14 -0.54
N GLY A 92 23.47 24.38 -1.05
CA GLY A 92 22.47 24.88 -1.99
C GLY A 92 21.51 25.87 -1.33
N GLU A 93 20.72 26.56 -2.15
CA GLU A 93 19.71 27.52 -1.71
C GLU A 93 18.36 27.07 -2.25
N ILE A 94 17.36 27.00 -1.36
CA ILE A 94 16.00 26.63 -1.75
C ILE A 94 15.48 27.68 -2.72
N LYS A 95 15.20 27.25 -3.95
CA LYS A 95 14.53 28.07 -4.96
C LYS A 95 13.10 27.59 -5.15
N GLN A 96 12.16 28.54 -5.24
CA GLN A 96 10.78 28.22 -5.60
C GLN A 96 10.72 27.78 -7.06
N THR A 97 10.23 26.56 -7.31
CA THR A 97 10.02 26.05 -8.67
C THR A 97 8.74 25.25 -8.74
N GLU A 98 7.73 25.73 -9.47
CA GLU A 98 6.41 25.07 -9.65
C GLU A 98 5.55 24.90 -8.38
N GLN A 99 6.12 24.99 -7.17
CA GLN A 99 5.37 24.99 -5.91
C GLN A 99 4.76 26.37 -5.63
N MET A 100 3.60 26.38 -4.96
CA MET A 100 2.91 27.61 -4.56
C MET A 100 3.59 28.30 -3.37
N ASP A 101 4.15 27.51 -2.45
CA ASP A 101 4.79 28.00 -1.25
C ASP A 101 5.79 26.97 -0.70
N ILE A 102 6.81 27.44 0.01
CA ILE A 102 7.81 26.61 0.68
C ILE A 102 8.10 27.25 2.04
N ARG A 103 7.93 26.48 3.12
CA ARG A 103 8.11 26.99 4.48
C ARG A 103 8.87 26.02 5.36
N TRP A 104 9.74 26.59 6.18
CA TRP A 104 10.18 25.94 7.40
C TRP A 104 9.08 26.03 8.43
N VAL A 105 8.63 24.90 8.94
CA VAL A 105 7.51 24.80 9.87
C VAL A 105 8.00 24.09 11.11
N LYS A 106 7.76 24.69 12.29
CA LYS A 106 8.05 24.05 13.58
C LYS A 106 7.37 22.69 13.63
N ARG A 107 8.08 21.67 14.11
CA ARG A 107 7.56 20.29 14.17
C ARG A 107 6.20 20.20 14.84
N GLU A 108 6.03 20.89 15.96
CA GLU A 108 4.77 20.95 16.72
C GLU A 108 3.60 21.61 15.95
N ALA A 109 3.91 22.48 15.00
CA ALA A 109 2.94 23.19 14.18
C ALA A 109 2.58 22.43 12.89
N LEU A 110 3.29 21.36 12.52
CA LEU A 110 3.02 20.61 11.28
C LEU A 110 1.58 20.14 11.19
N ALA A 111 1.01 19.67 12.30
CA ALA A 111 -0.38 19.18 12.36
C ALA A 111 -1.44 20.28 12.09
N THR A 112 -1.05 21.55 12.07
CA THR A 112 -1.97 22.68 11.79
C THR A 112 -2.17 22.94 10.30
N LEU A 113 -1.28 22.42 9.45
CA LEU A 113 -1.35 22.56 8.00
C LEU A 113 -2.28 21.52 7.38
N GLN A 114 -2.85 21.84 6.22
CA GLN A 114 -3.66 20.91 5.44
C GLN A 114 -2.76 20.10 4.50
N TRP A 115 -2.40 18.89 4.94
CA TRP A 115 -1.50 18.01 4.19
C TRP A 115 -2.23 17.17 3.15
N MET A 116 -1.45 16.72 2.16
CA MET A 116 -1.79 15.60 1.31
C MET A 116 -2.24 14.39 2.13
N PRO A 117 -3.32 13.68 1.71
CA PRO A 117 -3.80 12.51 2.44
C PRO A 117 -2.72 11.43 2.68
N ALA A 118 -1.77 11.30 1.76
CA ALA A 118 -0.63 10.41 1.89
C ALA A 118 0.38 10.87 2.96
N ASP A 119 0.55 12.18 3.14
CA ASP A 119 1.59 12.79 3.97
C ASP A 119 1.15 12.98 5.44
N VAL A 120 -0.17 13.02 5.72
CA VAL A 120 -0.72 13.15 7.08
C VAL A 120 -0.11 12.14 8.04
N GLU A 121 0.06 10.90 7.62
CA GLU A 121 0.60 9.82 8.45
C GLU A 121 2.09 10.03 8.77
N VAL A 122 2.85 10.60 7.84
CA VAL A 122 4.25 10.96 8.05
C VAL A 122 4.34 12.07 9.11
N VAL A 123 3.48 13.10 9.00
CA VAL A 123 3.41 14.23 9.92
C VAL A 123 3.06 13.80 11.35
N GLN A 124 2.08 12.91 11.51
CA GLN A 124 1.73 12.36 12.82
C GLN A 124 2.94 11.69 13.48
N VAL A 125 3.68 10.87 12.73
CA VAL A 125 4.85 10.18 13.28
C VAL A 125 6.02 11.14 13.54
N LEU A 126 6.20 12.19 12.72
CA LEU A 126 7.19 13.24 12.99
C LEU A 126 6.87 14.01 14.27
N THR A 127 5.61 14.34 14.49
CA THR A 127 5.17 15.09 15.68
C THR A 127 5.33 14.27 16.97
N GLU A 128 5.16 12.95 16.88
CA GLU A 128 5.42 12.03 17.99
C GLU A 128 6.93 11.83 18.29
N ALA A 129 7.79 11.97 17.28
CA ALA A 129 9.23 11.87 17.41
C ALA A 129 9.79 13.20 17.95
N LYS A 130 10.03 13.25 19.26
CA LYS A 130 10.39 14.48 19.99
C LYS A 130 11.81 15.00 19.72
N ASP A 131 12.69 14.19 19.15
CA ASP A 131 14.10 14.50 18.92
C ASP A 131 14.76 13.50 17.94
N ALA A 132 16.04 13.73 17.64
CA ALA A 132 16.84 12.87 16.75
C ALA A 132 16.96 11.41 17.24
N GLU A 133 16.88 11.15 18.55
CA GLU A 133 16.90 9.78 19.09
C GLU A 133 15.55 9.08 18.87
N GLY A 134 14.45 9.82 19.04
CA GLY A 134 13.10 9.42 18.66
C GLY A 134 13.02 9.08 17.18
N ASP A 135 13.56 9.94 16.32
CA ASP A 135 13.67 9.73 14.89
C ASP A 135 14.42 8.41 14.58
N ALA A 136 15.60 8.19 15.17
CA ALA A 136 16.39 6.98 14.97
C ALA A 136 15.66 5.70 15.44
N ARG A 137 14.92 5.76 16.55
CA ARG A 137 14.10 4.64 17.06
C ARG A 137 12.95 4.32 16.10
N GLN A 138 12.32 5.34 15.50
CA GLN A 138 11.26 5.17 14.51
C GLN A 138 11.81 4.54 13.21
N VAL A 139 12.95 5.03 12.72
CA VAL A 139 13.68 4.48 11.57
C VAL A 139 13.96 2.99 11.76
N LYS A 140 14.55 2.59 12.90
CA LYS A 140 14.88 1.19 13.19
C LYS A 140 13.65 0.29 13.19
N ARG A 141 12.57 0.69 13.88
CA ARG A 141 11.31 -0.08 13.94
C ARG A 141 10.67 -0.24 12.56
N ARG A 142 10.82 0.76 11.69
CA ARG A 142 10.26 0.74 10.34
C ARG A 142 11.08 -0.11 9.38
N HIS A 143 12.39 -0.16 9.49
CA HIS A 143 13.19 -1.11 8.72
C HIS A 143 12.69 -2.56 8.90
N ASP A 144 12.28 -2.93 10.12
CA ASP A 144 11.67 -4.24 10.39
C ASP A 144 10.28 -4.38 9.74
N SER A 145 9.45 -3.34 9.79
CA SER A 145 8.11 -3.33 9.19
C SER A 145 8.15 -3.36 7.65
N ARG A 146 9.07 -2.59 7.05
CA ARG A 146 9.29 -2.51 5.60
C ARG A 146 9.73 -3.85 5.04
N LYS A 147 10.65 -4.57 5.72
CA LYS A 147 11.01 -5.94 5.33
C LYS A 147 9.78 -6.87 5.29
N SER A 148 8.87 -6.74 6.25
CA SER A 148 7.61 -7.49 6.25
C SER A 148 6.69 -7.07 5.09
N MET A 149 6.55 -5.77 4.82
CA MET A 149 5.68 -5.24 3.76
C MET A 149 6.20 -5.55 2.36
N GLN A 150 7.51 -5.45 2.13
CA GLN A 150 8.16 -5.85 0.87
C GLN A 150 8.00 -7.36 0.59
N GLY A 151 7.86 -8.17 1.64
CA GLY A 151 7.53 -9.59 1.52
C GLY A 151 6.08 -9.86 1.07
N ASN A 152 5.17 -8.88 1.21
CA ASN A 152 3.77 -9.03 0.81
C ASN A 152 3.65 -8.88 -0.71
N LYS A 153 3.39 -10.00 -1.37
CA LYS A 153 3.20 -10.06 -2.81
C LYS A 153 1.74 -9.83 -3.15
N ARG A 154 1.50 -9.06 -4.21
CA ARG A 154 0.16 -8.82 -4.78
C ARG A 154 -0.51 -10.08 -5.35
N ALA A 155 0.29 -11.03 -5.83
CA ALA A 155 -0.20 -12.25 -6.49
C ALA A 155 0.86 -13.35 -6.39
N ASN A 156 0.45 -14.59 -6.69
CA ASN A 156 1.27 -15.78 -6.49
C ASN A 156 1.74 -15.90 -5.04
N THR A 157 0.85 -15.52 -4.11
CA THR A 157 1.06 -15.77 -2.68
C THR A 157 1.09 -17.27 -2.40
N LYS A 158 1.63 -17.68 -1.25
CA LYS A 158 1.66 -19.10 -0.87
C LYS A 158 0.26 -19.74 -0.86
N PRO A 159 -0.80 -19.09 -0.33
CA PRO A 159 -2.17 -19.60 -0.42
C PRO A 159 -2.67 -19.77 -1.86
N GLU A 160 -2.45 -18.79 -2.75
CA GLU A 160 -2.85 -18.91 -4.16
C GLU A 160 -2.18 -20.08 -4.87
N LEU A 161 -0.86 -20.24 -4.66
CA LEU A 161 -0.09 -21.34 -5.26
C LEU A 161 -0.59 -22.70 -4.77
N LEU A 162 -0.96 -22.80 -3.50
CA LEU A 162 -1.49 -24.01 -2.90
C LEU A 162 -2.86 -24.38 -3.47
N VAL A 163 -3.79 -23.43 -3.57
CA VAL A 163 -5.09 -23.66 -4.23
C VAL A 163 -4.90 -24.12 -5.66
N ARG A 164 -4.01 -23.46 -6.42
CA ARG A 164 -3.69 -23.85 -7.81
C ARG A 164 -3.14 -25.27 -7.90
N GLN A 165 -2.28 -25.67 -6.99
CA GLN A 165 -1.75 -27.04 -6.94
C GLN A 165 -2.91 -28.04 -6.75
N ARG A 166 -3.77 -27.81 -5.76
CA ARG A 166 -4.90 -28.71 -5.45
C ARG A 166 -5.94 -28.80 -6.57
N LEU A 167 -6.21 -27.68 -7.26
CA LEU A 167 -7.08 -27.69 -8.44
C LEU A 167 -6.48 -28.54 -9.59
N ARG A 168 -5.16 -28.44 -9.82
CA ARG A 168 -4.47 -29.24 -10.84
C ARG A 168 -4.48 -30.73 -10.52
N GLU A 169 -4.21 -31.09 -9.27
CA GLU A 169 -4.29 -32.48 -8.78
C GLU A 169 -5.70 -33.06 -8.95
N ALA A 170 -6.74 -32.23 -8.83
CA ALA A 170 -8.14 -32.61 -9.06
C ALA A 170 -8.56 -32.65 -10.54
N GLY A 171 -7.63 -32.42 -11.48
CA GLY A 171 -7.87 -32.38 -12.93
C GLY A 171 -8.55 -31.10 -13.43
N LEU A 172 -8.74 -30.10 -12.58
CA LEU A 172 -9.36 -28.82 -12.94
C LEU A 172 -8.30 -27.88 -13.55
N THR A 173 -8.12 -28.01 -14.86
CA THR A 173 -7.20 -27.18 -15.66
C THR A 173 -7.96 -26.13 -16.49
N GLY A 174 -7.23 -25.27 -17.21
CA GLY A 174 -7.84 -24.30 -18.13
C GLY A 174 -8.35 -23.00 -17.49
N TYR A 175 -8.21 -22.83 -16.18
CA TYR A 175 -8.51 -21.56 -15.51
C TYR A 175 -7.59 -20.42 -15.96
N ARG A 176 -8.03 -19.18 -15.74
CA ARG A 176 -7.26 -17.94 -15.94
C ARG A 176 -6.89 -17.36 -14.59
N LEU A 177 -5.70 -16.78 -14.49
CA LEU A 177 -5.24 -16.11 -13.27
C LEU A 177 -5.50 -14.62 -13.37
N GLN A 178 -5.91 -14.00 -12.27
CA GLN A 178 -5.99 -12.54 -12.14
C GLN A 178 -6.77 -11.89 -13.30
N TRP A 179 -7.91 -12.50 -13.66
CA TRP A 179 -8.58 -12.26 -14.94
C TRP A 179 -9.32 -10.92 -14.93
N LYS A 180 -8.77 -9.92 -15.63
CA LYS A 180 -9.25 -8.52 -15.63
C LYS A 180 -10.65 -8.31 -16.21
N LYS A 181 -11.21 -9.29 -16.92
CA LYS A 181 -12.55 -9.19 -17.53
C LYS A 181 -13.68 -9.59 -16.56
N ALA A 182 -13.35 -10.23 -15.43
CA ALA A 182 -14.31 -10.47 -14.36
C ALA A 182 -14.23 -9.33 -13.33
N PRO A 183 -15.39 -8.90 -12.79
CA PRO A 183 -15.43 -7.98 -11.65
C PRO A 183 -14.56 -8.48 -10.49
N GLY A 184 -13.93 -7.54 -9.77
CA GLY A 184 -13.03 -7.84 -8.65
C GLY A 184 -11.67 -8.46 -9.03
N ARG A 185 -11.45 -8.81 -10.30
CA ARG A 185 -10.21 -9.45 -10.79
C ARG A 185 -9.83 -10.68 -9.92
N PRO A 186 -10.66 -11.73 -9.94
CA PRO A 186 -10.45 -12.92 -9.11
C PRO A 186 -9.08 -13.55 -9.33
N ASP A 187 -8.52 -14.14 -8.28
CA ASP A 187 -7.22 -14.82 -8.33
C ASP A 187 -7.21 -15.95 -9.34
N ILE A 188 -8.31 -16.70 -9.39
CA ILE A 188 -8.54 -17.79 -10.33
C ILE A 188 -9.95 -17.64 -10.92
N ALA A 189 -10.08 -17.74 -12.24
CA ALA A 189 -11.36 -17.70 -12.94
C ALA A 189 -11.51 -18.87 -13.91
N PHE A 190 -12.71 -19.43 -14.01
CA PHE A 190 -13.11 -20.34 -15.08
C PHE A 190 -14.16 -19.65 -15.96
N PRO A 191 -13.76 -18.88 -17.00
CA PRO A 191 -14.71 -18.09 -17.77
C PRO A 191 -15.82 -18.90 -18.46
N GLY A 192 -15.48 -20.08 -19.00
CA GLY A 192 -16.47 -20.95 -19.63
C GLY A 192 -17.49 -21.54 -18.67
N ARG A 193 -17.23 -21.51 -17.35
CA ARG A 193 -18.13 -22.00 -16.30
C ARG A 193 -18.71 -20.87 -15.44
N LYS A 194 -18.35 -19.62 -15.76
CA LYS A 194 -18.62 -18.43 -14.94
C LYS A 194 -18.30 -18.62 -13.46
N ILE A 195 -17.12 -19.14 -13.13
CA ILE A 195 -16.67 -19.27 -11.73
C ILE A 195 -15.51 -18.32 -11.46
N ALA A 196 -15.61 -17.58 -10.36
CA ALA A 196 -14.57 -16.70 -9.84
C ALA A 196 -14.16 -17.18 -8.45
N ILE A 197 -12.86 -17.35 -8.21
CA ILE A 197 -12.32 -17.78 -6.91
C ILE A 197 -11.39 -16.68 -6.39
N PHE A 198 -11.67 -16.23 -5.17
CA PHE A 198 -10.88 -15.26 -4.41
C PHE A 198 -10.16 -15.98 -3.26
N VAL A 199 -8.85 -15.82 -3.17
CA VAL A 199 -7.99 -16.38 -2.13
C VAL A 199 -7.58 -15.27 -1.18
N ASN A 200 -8.41 -15.01 -0.18
CA ASN A 200 -8.30 -13.84 0.67
C ASN A 200 -7.35 -14.07 1.85
N GLY A 201 -6.33 -13.21 1.95
CA GLY A 201 -5.48 -13.12 3.15
C GLY A 201 -6.29 -12.65 4.36
N CYS A 202 -6.22 -13.37 5.48
CA CYS A 202 -7.14 -13.13 6.59
C CYS A 202 -6.99 -11.73 7.21
N PHE A 203 -5.77 -11.23 7.27
CA PHE A 203 -5.48 -9.90 7.81
C PHE A 203 -6.04 -8.77 6.92
N TRP A 204 -5.77 -8.82 5.62
CA TRP A 204 -6.09 -7.74 4.67
C TRP A 204 -7.59 -7.59 4.38
N HIS A 205 -8.29 -8.72 4.34
CA HIS A 205 -9.71 -8.80 4.01
C HIS A 205 -10.59 -9.01 5.25
N ARG A 206 -10.02 -8.87 6.46
CA ARG A 206 -10.73 -8.98 7.75
C ARG A 206 -11.57 -10.25 7.88
N CYS A 207 -10.89 -11.40 7.80
CA CYS A 207 -11.53 -12.71 7.88
C CYS A 207 -12.50 -12.82 9.08
N PRO A 208 -13.75 -13.23 8.87
CA PRO A 208 -14.75 -13.34 9.93
C PRO A 208 -14.44 -14.48 10.92
N HIS A 209 -13.59 -15.43 10.56
CA HIS A 209 -13.28 -16.60 11.39
C HIS A 209 -12.09 -16.41 12.33
N CYS A 210 -11.17 -15.51 11.98
CA CYS A 210 -9.79 -15.55 12.48
C CYS A 210 -9.42 -14.32 13.34
N ASN A 211 -10.41 -13.52 13.75
CA ASN A 211 -10.29 -12.24 14.48
C ASN A 211 -8.92 -11.55 14.32
N PRO A 212 -8.59 -11.07 13.10
CA PRO A 212 -7.24 -10.61 12.81
C PRO A 212 -6.86 -9.42 13.67
N SER A 213 -5.60 -9.39 14.14
CA SER A 213 -5.10 -8.32 14.99
C SER A 213 -5.20 -6.95 14.29
N MET A 214 -5.45 -5.92 15.09
CA MET A 214 -5.45 -4.54 14.61
C MET A 214 -4.05 -3.93 14.78
N PRO A 215 -3.49 -3.27 13.76
CA PRO A 215 -2.30 -2.45 13.94
C PRO A 215 -2.56 -1.36 14.98
N LYS A 216 -1.65 -1.26 15.95
CA LYS A 216 -1.75 -0.31 17.08
C LYS A 216 -1.35 1.13 16.72
N ARG A 217 -0.93 1.38 15.49
CA ARG A 217 -0.50 2.68 14.96
C ARG A 217 -1.23 2.96 13.68
N ASN A 218 -1.55 4.23 13.44
CA ASN A 218 -2.32 4.70 12.28
C ASN A 218 -3.63 3.92 12.15
N THR A 219 -4.26 3.71 13.31
CA THR A 219 -5.42 2.84 13.45
C THR A 219 -6.56 3.34 12.58
N ASP A 220 -6.77 4.65 12.46
CA ASP A 220 -7.80 5.23 11.60
C ASP A 220 -7.55 4.93 10.12
N PHE A 221 -6.30 5.08 9.66
CA PHE A 221 -5.91 4.69 8.31
C PHE A 221 -6.17 3.20 8.06
N TRP A 222 -5.75 2.32 8.98
CA TRP A 222 -5.96 0.89 8.83
C TRP A 222 -7.44 0.49 8.91
N ILE A 223 -8.23 1.14 9.76
CA ILE A 223 -9.68 0.96 9.83
C ILE A 223 -10.31 1.33 8.50
N ALA A 224 -9.99 2.51 7.96
CA ALA A 224 -10.51 2.97 6.68
C ALA A 224 -10.07 2.04 5.53
N LYS A 225 -8.80 1.61 5.51
CA LYS A 225 -8.24 0.71 4.50
C LYS A 225 -8.92 -0.66 4.53
N PHE A 226 -9.08 -1.25 5.71
CA PHE A 226 -9.75 -2.52 5.87
C PHE A 226 -11.23 -2.43 5.49
N LYS A 227 -11.91 -1.35 5.88
CA LYS A 227 -13.30 -1.09 5.49
C LYS A 227 -13.43 -1.02 3.97
N ARG A 228 -12.58 -0.23 3.31
CA ARG A 228 -12.56 -0.10 1.84
C ARG A 228 -12.29 -1.43 1.14
N ASN A 229 -11.40 -2.26 1.68
CA ASN A 229 -11.14 -3.60 1.15
C ASN A 229 -12.38 -4.50 1.23
N VAL A 230 -13.04 -4.53 2.39
CA VAL A 230 -14.26 -5.32 2.60
C VAL A 230 -15.39 -4.83 1.68
N GLU A 231 -15.59 -3.51 1.58
CA GLU A 231 -16.61 -2.92 0.70
C GLU A 231 -16.34 -3.26 -0.78
N ARG A 232 -15.07 -3.20 -1.20
CA ARG A 232 -14.66 -3.58 -2.56
C ARG A 232 -14.90 -5.05 -2.84
N ASP A 233 -14.58 -5.93 -1.90
CA ASP A 233 -14.83 -7.37 -2.04
C ASP A 233 -16.32 -7.67 -2.17
N GLN A 234 -17.16 -7.03 -1.34
CA GLN A 234 -18.61 -7.18 -1.38
C GLN A 234 -19.19 -6.69 -2.71
N ALA A 235 -18.76 -5.52 -3.20
CA ALA A 235 -19.19 -4.99 -4.48
C ALA A 235 -18.81 -5.91 -5.64
N ALA A 236 -17.58 -6.44 -5.64
CA ALA A 236 -17.12 -7.37 -6.65
C ALA A 236 -17.91 -8.68 -6.68
N ILE A 237 -18.23 -9.24 -5.51
CA ILE A 237 -19.04 -10.47 -5.39
C ILE A 237 -20.45 -10.21 -5.91
N ALA A 238 -21.09 -9.12 -5.50
CA ALA A 238 -22.43 -8.77 -5.95
C ALA A 238 -22.50 -8.57 -7.48
N GLU A 239 -21.49 -7.91 -8.06
CA GLU A 239 -21.42 -7.71 -9.51
C GLU A 239 -21.23 -9.04 -10.26
N LEU A 240 -20.38 -9.94 -9.75
CA LEU A 240 -20.22 -11.29 -10.29
C LEU A 240 -21.54 -12.07 -10.30
N GLU A 241 -22.24 -12.10 -9.15
CA GLU A 241 -23.52 -12.79 -9.00
C GLU A 241 -24.57 -12.24 -9.98
N ASN A 242 -24.66 -10.91 -10.14
CA ASN A 242 -25.55 -10.28 -11.10
C ASN A 242 -25.25 -10.67 -12.56
N LEU A 243 -24.00 -10.99 -12.89
CA LEU A 243 -23.58 -11.47 -14.22
C LEU A 243 -23.75 -13.00 -14.38
N GLY A 244 -24.33 -13.66 -13.38
CA GLY A 244 -24.53 -15.09 -13.32
C GLY A 244 -23.25 -15.87 -13.06
N TRP A 245 -22.28 -15.26 -12.37
CA TRP A 245 -21.08 -15.96 -11.91
C TRP A 245 -21.26 -16.53 -10.52
N THR A 246 -20.65 -17.68 -10.30
CA THR A 246 -20.46 -18.24 -8.96
C THR A 246 -19.16 -17.70 -8.37
N ALA A 247 -19.27 -16.87 -7.34
CA ALA A 247 -18.13 -16.38 -6.57
C ALA A 247 -17.82 -17.32 -5.40
N ILE A 248 -16.56 -17.78 -5.31
CA ILE A 248 -16.07 -18.66 -4.25
C ILE A 248 -14.97 -17.91 -3.50
N THR A 249 -15.18 -17.63 -2.22
CA THR A 249 -14.13 -17.08 -1.35
C THR A 249 -13.47 -18.21 -0.56
N ILE A 250 -12.15 -18.23 -0.56
CA ILE A 250 -11.31 -19.13 0.23
C ILE A 250 -10.42 -18.26 1.12
N TRP A 251 -10.54 -18.41 2.43
CA TRP A 251 -9.71 -17.67 3.37
C TRP A 251 -8.38 -18.39 3.63
N GLU A 252 -7.31 -17.62 3.82
CA GLU A 252 -5.99 -18.15 4.14
C GLU A 252 -6.01 -19.11 5.34
N CYS A 253 -6.84 -18.86 6.36
CA CYS A 253 -6.93 -19.74 7.53
C CYS A 253 -7.65 -21.08 7.25
N GLU A 254 -8.45 -21.17 6.19
CA GLU A 254 -9.05 -22.43 5.71
C GLU A 254 -8.02 -23.31 4.96
N LEU A 255 -6.94 -22.72 4.44
CA LEU A 255 -5.87 -23.42 3.73
C LEU A 255 -4.75 -23.95 4.64
N LYS A 256 -4.91 -23.81 5.96
CA LYS A 256 -4.00 -24.42 6.93
C LYS A 256 -4.14 -25.94 6.92
N LYS A 257 -3.08 -26.65 7.31
CA LYS A 257 -2.96 -28.12 7.28
C LYS A 257 -4.18 -28.87 7.84
N LYS A 258 -4.86 -28.32 8.86
CA LYS A 258 -6.02 -28.94 9.49
C LYS A 258 -7.28 -28.93 8.61
N ASN A 259 -7.47 -27.89 7.79
CA ASN A 259 -8.75 -27.59 7.13
C ASN A 259 -8.66 -27.67 5.60
N ILE A 260 -7.46 -27.73 5.03
CA ILE A 260 -7.24 -27.62 3.59
C ILE A 260 -7.98 -28.69 2.78
N ASP A 261 -7.98 -29.95 3.23
CA ASP A 261 -8.59 -31.04 2.47
C ASP A 261 -10.10 -30.86 2.37
N GLN A 262 -10.76 -30.56 3.50
CA GLN A 262 -12.20 -30.27 3.54
C GLN A 262 -12.56 -29.03 2.70
N THR A 263 -11.74 -27.97 2.80
CA THR A 263 -11.95 -26.73 2.05
C THR A 263 -11.86 -26.98 0.55
N MET A 264 -10.82 -27.69 0.10
CA MET A 264 -10.62 -27.97 -1.31
C MET A 264 -11.66 -28.96 -1.85
N GLU A 265 -12.09 -29.94 -1.07
CA GLU A 265 -13.19 -30.83 -1.45
C GLU A 265 -14.48 -30.04 -1.74
N ARG A 266 -14.88 -29.14 -0.84
CA ARG A 266 -16.02 -28.24 -1.06
C ARG A 266 -15.87 -27.42 -2.35
N VAL A 267 -14.72 -26.80 -2.55
CA VAL A 267 -14.44 -25.96 -3.72
C VAL A 267 -14.48 -26.76 -5.02
N ILE A 268 -13.84 -27.94 -5.05
CA ILE A 268 -13.80 -28.82 -6.23
C ILE A 268 -15.21 -29.29 -6.60
N THR A 269 -16.03 -29.65 -5.60
CA THR A 269 -17.42 -30.05 -5.80
C THR A 269 -18.23 -28.93 -6.44
N GLN A 270 -18.17 -27.71 -5.89
CA GLN A 270 -18.86 -26.53 -6.46
C GLN A 270 -18.43 -26.27 -7.91
N ILE A 271 -17.13 -26.39 -8.22
CA ILE A 271 -16.63 -26.20 -9.59
C ILE A 271 -17.17 -27.26 -10.57
N ARG A 272 -17.30 -28.51 -10.11
CA ARG A 272 -17.81 -29.62 -10.93
C ARG A 272 -19.31 -29.51 -11.16
N GLU A 273 -20.07 -29.08 -10.15
CA GLU A 273 -21.52 -28.90 -10.26
C GLU A 273 -21.90 -27.77 -11.23
N ALA A 274 -21.18 -26.65 -11.18
CA ALA A 274 -21.34 -25.55 -12.14
C ALA A 274 -20.92 -25.91 -13.58
N THR A 275 -20.35 -27.10 -13.82
CA THR A 275 -20.07 -27.61 -15.17
C THR A 275 -21.26 -28.39 -15.76
N LYS A 276 -22.25 -28.77 -14.94
CA LYS A 276 -23.40 -29.59 -15.35
C LYS A 276 -24.67 -28.78 -15.63
N ALA A 277 -24.67 -27.50 -15.28
CA ALA A 277 -25.76 -26.54 -15.54
C ALA A 277 -25.45 -25.73 -16.81
#